data_AF-A0A523VEP7-F1
#
_entry.id   AF-A0A523VEP7-F1
#
_cell.length_a   1.000
_cell.length_b   1.000
_cell.length_c   1.000
_cell.angle_alpha   90.00
_cell.angle_beta   90.00
_cell.angle_gamma   90.00
#
_symmetry.space_group_name_H-M   'P 1'
#
loop_
_entity.id
_entity.type
_entity.pdbx_description
1 polymer ?
#
loop_
_entity_poly.entity_id
_entity_poly.type
_entity_poly.pdbx_seq_one_letter_code
_entity_poly.pdbx_strand_id
1 'polypeptide(L)'
;MEELHVIKRIEKDCREKGHGRKKWWAENLGVHQQTLSYWLHGHRRPRGYRVQQMNNHLSIMNDKAETLIWSGFLRNTYLKSQTVNSGILVSAIKNILSTETVDSRTLAFISYVIENSHICKLYDDYSLLRNRLGWLLEVSGKCPTFKPVKSKTMLLVKAPGSYSNPKVIEYLKQIQTPIGKRWHVYDADISKTKRSFIGRLRTDS
;
A
#
# COMPACT_ATOMS: atom_id res chain seq x y z
N MET A 1 -12.56 22.80 13.81
CA MET A 1 -13.23 22.65 12.49
C MET A 1 -12.60 21.56 11.63
N GLU A 2 -11.27 21.45 11.62
CA GLU A 2 -10.52 20.46 10.83
C GLU A 2 -10.87 18.98 11.15
N GLU A 3 -11.12 18.65 12.42
CA GLU A 3 -11.48 17.30 12.85
C GLU A 3 -12.83 16.81 12.27
N LEU A 4 -13.82 17.70 12.19
CA LEU A 4 -15.12 17.39 11.58
C LEU A 4 -14.98 17.18 10.07
N HIS A 5 -14.01 17.83 9.45
CA HIS A 5 -13.72 17.69 8.03
C HIS A 5 -13.06 16.33 7.72
N VAL A 6 -12.11 15.88 8.55
CA VAL A 6 -11.45 14.58 8.35
C VAL A 6 -12.41 13.40 8.50
N ILE A 7 -13.28 13.44 9.51
CA ILE A 7 -14.25 12.37 9.77
C ILE A 7 -15.25 12.24 8.62
N LYS A 8 -15.75 13.37 8.08
CA LYS A 8 -16.63 13.37 6.90
C LYS A 8 -15.95 12.80 5.66
N ARG A 9 -14.66 13.03 5.46
CA ARG A 9 -13.90 12.45 4.34
C ARG A 9 -13.74 10.93 4.49
N ILE A 10 -13.49 10.43 5.71
CA ILE A 10 -13.45 8.99 5.99
C ILE A 10 -14.82 8.36 5.77
N GLU A 11 -15.89 9.02 6.21
CA GLU A 11 -17.26 8.55 6.03
C GLU A 11 -17.61 8.43 4.54
N LYS A 12 -17.27 9.46 3.75
CA LYS A 12 -17.43 9.46 2.30
C LYS A 12 -16.66 8.30 1.65
N ASP A 13 -15.38 8.11 1.99
CA ASP A 13 -14.57 7.02 1.46
C ASP A 13 -15.11 5.63 1.87
N CYS A 14 -15.61 5.47 3.10
CA CYS A 14 -16.29 4.24 3.53
C CYS A 14 -17.55 3.94 2.71
N ARG A 15 -18.30 4.98 2.35
CA ARG A 15 -19.52 4.86 1.53
C ARG A 15 -19.20 4.50 0.09
N GLU A 16 -18.21 5.17 -0.51
CA GLU A 16 -17.82 4.98 -1.92
C GLU A 16 -17.16 3.63 -2.18
N LYS A 17 -16.39 3.10 -1.23
CA LYS A 17 -15.65 1.83 -1.38
C LYS A 17 -16.42 0.60 -0.89
N GLY A 18 -17.52 0.80 -0.16
CA GLY A 18 -18.43 -0.27 0.25
C GLY A 18 -17.93 -1.17 1.39
N HIS A 19 -18.45 -2.39 1.43
CA HIS A 19 -18.28 -3.31 2.56
C HIS A 19 -16.80 -3.63 2.84
N GLY A 20 -16.42 -3.53 4.12
CA GLY A 20 -15.06 -3.78 4.58
C GLY A 20 -14.17 -2.53 4.66
N ARG A 21 -14.54 -1.40 4.03
CA ARG A 21 -13.72 -0.18 4.08
C ARG A 21 -13.59 0.41 5.49
N LYS A 22 -14.67 0.38 6.27
CA LYS A 22 -14.65 0.78 7.69
C LYS A 22 -13.72 -0.11 8.52
N LYS A 23 -13.70 -1.43 8.26
CA LYS A 23 -12.78 -2.37 8.91
C LYS A 23 -11.34 -2.04 8.56
N TRP A 24 -11.06 -1.77 7.29
CA TRP A 24 -9.75 -1.33 6.81
C TRP A 24 -9.28 -0.06 7.53
N TRP A 25 -10.13 0.95 7.67
CA TRP A 25 -9.78 2.18 8.40
C TRP A 25 -9.46 1.92 9.87
N ALA A 26 -10.26 1.09 10.53
CA ALA A 26 -10.03 0.74 11.93
C ALA A 26 -8.68 0.01 12.11
N GLU A 27 -8.34 -0.90 11.20
CA GLU A 27 -7.07 -1.63 11.21
C GLU A 27 -5.86 -0.70 10.99
N ASN A 28 -5.92 0.21 10.00
CA ASN A 28 -4.82 1.14 9.71
C ASN A 28 -4.63 2.19 10.81
N LEU A 29 -5.72 2.63 11.44
CA LEU A 29 -5.66 3.52 12.60
C LEU A 29 -5.30 2.77 13.89
N GLY A 30 -5.21 1.44 13.89
CA GLY A 30 -4.92 0.65 15.08
C GLY A 30 -5.97 0.83 16.18
N VAL A 31 -7.24 0.91 15.80
CA VAL A 31 -8.37 1.07 16.72
C VAL A 31 -9.43 -0.01 16.50
N HIS A 32 -10.28 -0.22 17.50
CA HIS A 32 -11.43 -1.11 17.34
C HIS A 32 -12.44 -0.52 16.35
N GLN A 33 -13.12 -1.36 15.56
CA GLN A 33 -14.13 -0.90 14.60
C GLN A 33 -15.26 -0.10 15.26
N GLN A 34 -15.64 -0.49 16.48
CA GLN A 34 -16.64 0.22 17.26
C GLN A 34 -16.18 1.64 17.62
N THR A 35 -14.89 1.83 17.94
CA THR A 35 -14.30 3.16 18.20
C THR A 35 -14.41 4.05 16.97
N LEU A 36 -14.08 3.51 15.79
CA LEU A 36 -14.25 4.24 14.53
C LEU A 36 -15.72 4.55 14.24
N SER A 37 -16.64 3.61 14.50
CA SER A 37 -18.07 3.85 14.38
C SER A 37 -18.55 4.98 15.29
N TYR A 38 -18.10 5.06 16.54
CA TYR A 38 -18.43 6.17 17.43
C TYR A 38 -17.92 7.52 16.92
N TRP A 39 -16.76 7.54 16.26
CA TRP A 39 -16.24 8.76 15.63
C TRP A 39 -17.09 9.19 14.42
N LEU A 40 -17.44 8.24 13.55
CA LEU A 40 -18.23 8.51 12.35
C LEU A 40 -19.66 8.99 12.66
N HIS A 41 -20.26 8.51 13.74
CA HIS A 41 -21.62 8.93 14.16
C HIS A 41 -21.61 10.10 15.16
N GLY A 42 -20.45 10.69 15.44
CA GLY A 42 -20.33 11.87 16.32
C GLY A 42 -20.51 11.59 17.82
N HIS A 43 -20.62 10.33 18.24
CA HIS A 43 -20.74 9.95 19.66
C HIS A 43 -19.46 10.21 20.48
N ARG A 44 -18.29 10.19 19.83
CA ARG A 44 -16.99 10.48 20.47
C ARG A 44 -16.07 11.19 19.48
N ARG A 45 -15.17 12.05 19.96
CA ARG A 45 -14.14 12.68 19.11
C ARG A 45 -12.83 11.89 19.13
N PRO A 46 -12.13 11.78 17.98
CA PRO A 46 -10.75 11.31 17.96
C PRO A 46 -9.83 12.31 18.67
N ARG A 47 -8.73 11.84 19.27
CA ARG A 47 -7.69 12.72 19.83
C ARG A 47 -6.84 13.33 18.71
N GLY A 48 -6.17 14.46 18.95
CA GLY A 48 -5.35 15.17 17.96
C GLY A 48 -4.36 14.28 17.19
N TYR A 49 -3.61 13.41 17.88
CA TYR A 49 -2.73 12.43 17.23
C TYR A 49 -3.46 11.50 16.25
N ARG A 50 -4.70 11.10 16.56
CA ARG A 50 -5.52 10.26 15.67
C ARG A 50 -6.03 11.04 14.46
N VAL A 51 -6.39 12.30 14.64
CA VAL A 51 -6.75 13.21 13.53
C VAL A 51 -5.58 13.38 12.57
N GLN A 52 -4.36 13.55 13.10
CA GLN A 52 -3.15 13.63 12.28
C GLN A 52 -2.91 12.33 11.49
N GLN A 53 -3.04 11.16 12.13
CA GLN A 53 -2.94 9.88 11.42
C GLN A 53 -3.99 9.73 10.31
N MET A 54 -5.23 10.16 10.56
CA MET A 54 -6.30 10.14 9.56
C MET A 54 -5.99 11.05 8.37
N ASN A 55 -5.55 12.28 8.62
CA ASN A 55 -5.14 13.22 7.59
C ASN A 55 -3.97 12.66 6.76
N ASN A 56 -2.99 12.05 7.42
CA ASN A 56 -1.87 11.39 6.73
C ASN A 56 -2.37 10.26 5.82
N HIS A 57 -3.29 9.39 6.28
CA HIS A 57 -3.89 8.36 5.41
C HIS A 57 -4.67 8.95 4.25
N LEU A 58 -5.48 9.99 4.47
CA LEU A 58 -6.25 10.62 3.40
C LEU A 58 -5.35 11.31 2.37
N SER A 59 -4.25 11.92 2.80
CA SER A 59 -3.26 12.53 1.91
C SER A 59 -2.52 11.46 1.09
N ILE A 60 -2.21 10.32 1.71
CA ILE A 60 -1.53 9.19 1.06
C ILE A 60 -2.46 8.48 0.05
N MET A 61 -3.77 8.44 0.31
CA MET A 61 -4.75 7.78 -0.56
C MET A 61 -5.25 8.64 -1.72
N ASN A 62 -5.18 9.96 -1.61
CA ASN A 62 -5.56 10.89 -2.67
C ASN A 62 -4.32 11.34 -3.44
N ASP A 63 -3.96 10.62 -4.49
CA ASP A 63 -3.89 11.20 -5.84
C ASP A 63 -3.38 10.20 -6.88
N LYS A 64 -4.33 9.53 -7.56
CA LYS A 64 -4.02 8.73 -8.75
C LYS A 64 -3.35 9.57 -9.84
N ALA A 65 -3.73 10.84 -9.97
CA ALA A 65 -3.15 11.76 -10.93
C ALA A 65 -1.68 12.06 -10.61
N GLU A 66 -1.37 12.40 -9.36
CA GLU A 66 0.00 12.66 -8.92
C GLU A 66 0.88 11.41 -9.04
N THR A 67 0.32 10.22 -8.74
CA THR A 67 1.03 8.95 -8.95
C THR A 67 1.37 8.71 -10.41
N LEU A 68 0.47 9.02 -11.34
CA LEU A 68 0.74 8.90 -12.78
C LEU A 68 1.84 9.87 -13.21
N ILE A 69 1.84 11.09 -12.67
CA ILE A 69 2.91 12.08 -12.91
C ILE A 69 4.25 11.54 -12.41
N TRP A 70 4.34 11.07 -11.16
CA TRP A 70 5.58 10.55 -10.59
C TRP A 70 6.07 9.26 -11.26
N SER A 71 5.15 8.36 -11.63
CA SER A 71 5.49 7.15 -12.39
C SER A 71 6.00 7.49 -13.80
N GLY A 72 5.35 8.45 -14.47
CA GLY A 72 5.80 8.97 -15.77
C GLY A 72 7.16 9.66 -15.67
N PHE A 73 7.38 10.47 -14.64
CA PHE A 73 8.66 11.10 -14.34
C PHE A 73 9.76 10.05 -14.18
N LEU A 74 9.60 9.07 -13.28
CA LEU A 74 10.62 8.03 -13.05
C LEU A 74 10.94 7.23 -14.32
N ARG A 75 9.91 6.87 -15.11
CA ARG A 75 10.11 6.14 -16.38
C ARG A 75 10.87 6.98 -17.40
N ASN A 76 10.52 8.26 -17.54
CA ASN A 76 11.20 9.17 -18.46
C ASN A 76 12.64 9.42 -18.06
N THR A 77 12.91 9.62 -16.77
CA THR A 77 14.27 9.75 -16.23
C THR A 77 15.10 8.52 -16.58
N TYR A 78 14.54 7.33 -16.35
CA TYR A 78 15.20 6.06 -16.67
C TYR A 78 15.48 5.91 -18.17
N LEU A 79 14.48 6.12 -19.03
CA LEU A 79 14.63 5.97 -20.48
C LEU A 79 15.63 6.97 -21.09
N LYS A 80 15.75 8.16 -20.48
CA LYS A 80 16.68 9.21 -20.92
C LYS A 80 18.03 9.16 -20.21
N SER A 81 18.29 8.16 -19.37
CA SER A 81 19.51 8.03 -18.55
C SER A 81 19.86 9.31 -17.78
N GLN A 82 18.85 10.06 -17.33
CA GLN A 82 19.05 11.32 -16.64
C GLN A 82 19.51 11.07 -15.20
N THR A 83 20.55 11.78 -14.78
CA THR A 83 20.93 11.82 -13.37
C THR A 83 19.90 12.62 -12.59
N VAL A 84 19.31 11.99 -11.58
CA VAL A 84 18.31 12.64 -10.71
C VAL A 84 18.79 12.59 -9.28
N ASN A 85 18.60 13.72 -8.59
CA ASN A 85 18.92 13.86 -7.19
C ASN A 85 18.19 12.79 -6.35
N SER A 86 18.91 12.18 -5.40
CA SER A 86 18.38 11.12 -4.54
C SER A 86 17.13 11.54 -3.76
N GLY A 87 17.03 12.80 -3.34
CA GLY A 87 15.84 13.35 -2.67
C GLY A 87 14.59 13.35 -3.56
N ILE A 88 14.75 13.69 -4.85
CA ILE A 88 13.63 13.67 -5.82
C ILE A 88 13.19 12.23 -6.10
N LEU A 89 14.15 11.31 -6.24
CA LEU A 89 13.86 9.88 -6.41
C LEU A 89 13.11 9.32 -5.19
N VAL A 90 13.54 9.67 -3.98
CA VAL A 90 12.86 9.28 -2.73
C VAL A 90 11.43 9.80 -2.70
N SER A 91 11.20 11.07 -3.03
CA SER A 91 9.85 11.66 -3.07
C SER A 91 8.96 10.97 -4.11
N ALA A 92 9.49 10.73 -5.32
CA ALA A 92 8.74 10.04 -6.37
C ALA A 92 8.36 8.61 -5.95
N ILE A 93 9.30 7.86 -5.38
CA ILE A 93 9.07 6.50 -4.87
C ILE A 93 8.02 6.53 -3.75
N LYS A 94 8.14 7.45 -2.78
CA LYS A 94 7.17 7.60 -1.70
C LYS A 94 5.78 7.89 -2.24
N ASN A 95 5.62 8.82 -3.17
CA ASN A 95 4.32 9.16 -3.75
C ASN A 95 3.69 7.99 -4.50
N ILE A 96 4.47 7.22 -5.28
CA ILE A 96 3.94 6.04 -5.97
C ILE A 96 3.52 4.96 -4.96
N LEU A 97 4.34 4.72 -3.95
CA LEU A 97 4.10 3.72 -2.91
C LEU A 97 3.08 4.17 -1.85
N SER A 98 2.62 5.43 -1.89
CA SER A 98 1.54 5.90 -1.04
C SER A 98 0.17 5.42 -1.52
N THR A 99 0.03 5.09 -2.81
CA THR A 99 -1.26 4.64 -3.36
C THR A 99 -1.84 3.40 -2.69
N GLU A 100 -3.16 3.28 -2.65
CA GLU A 100 -3.83 2.12 -2.05
C GLU A 100 -3.30 0.77 -2.61
N THR A 101 -3.05 0.73 -3.92
CA THR A 101 -2.53 -0.44 -4.63
C THR A 101 -1.47 -0.04 -5.64
N VAL A 102 -0.37 -0.78 -5.69
CA VAL A 102 0.70 -0.60 -6.69
C VAL A 102 0.77 -1.86 -7.55
N ASP A 103 0.82 -1.73 -8.88
CA ASP A 103 0.96 -2.89 -9.75
C ASP A 103 2.36 -3.50 -9.68
N SER A 104 2.48 -4.79 -9.98
CA SER A 104 3.74 -5.54 -9.87
C SER A 104 4.83 -5.02 -10.81
N ARG A 105 4.47 -4.48 -11.99
CA ARG A 105 5.46 -3.92 -12.94
C ARG A 105 6.06 -2.64 -12.40
N THR A 106 5.24 -1.76 -11.82
CA THR A 106 5.69 -0.54 -11.17
C THR A 106 6.56 -0.85 -9.95
N LEU A 107 6.20 -1.87 -9.14
CA LEU A 107 7.05 -2.32 -8.03
C LEU A 107 8.40 -2.87 -8.49
N ALA A 108 8.42 -3.73 -9.52
CA ALA A 108 9.64 -4.27 -10.08
C ALA A 108 10.55 -3.15 -10.62
N PHE A 109 9.96 -2.17 -11.30
CA PHE A 109 10.68 -1.00 -11.78
C PHE A 109 11.26 -0.16 -10.64
N ILE A 110 10.49 0.11 -9.58
CA ILE A 110 11.00 0.82 -8.39
C ILE A 110 12.13 0.03 -7.73
N SER A 111 12.00 -1.30 -7.60
CA SER A 111 13.05 -2.16 -7.05
C SER A 111 14.34 -2.02 -7.85
N TYR A 112 14.25 -2.06 -9.18
CA TYR A 112 15.39 -1.86 -10.07
C TYR A 112 16.02 -0.47 -9.90
N VAL A 113 15.21 0.59 -9.82
CA VAL A 113 15.71 1.95 -9.59
C VAL A 113 16.44 2.05 -8.25
N ILE A 114 15.91 1.44 -7.19
CA ILE A 114 16.53 1.43 -5.86
C ILE A 114 17.87 0.68 -5.90
N GLU A 115 17.89 -0.51 -6.50
CA GLU A 115 19.07 -1.36 -6.63
C GLU A 115 20.24 -0.62 -7.32
N ASN A 116 19.92 0.13 -8.39
CA ASN A 116 20.89 0.89 -9.18
C ASN A 116 21.14 2.32 -8.67
N SER A 117 20.53 2.71 -7.55
CA SER A 117 20.73 4.03 -6.94
C SER A 117 21.60 3.98 -5.67
N HIS A 118 22.02 5.16 -5.21
CA HIS A 118 22.68 5.34 -3.92
C HIS A 118 21.69 5.46 -2.74
N ILE A 119 20.42 5.08 -2.94
CA ILE A 119 19.39 5.18 -1.89
C ILE A 119 19.56 4.02 -0.91
N CYS A 120 20.16 4.30 0.24
CA CYS A 120 20.36 3.30 1.30
C CYS A 120 19.36 3.44 2.47
N LYS A 121 18.59 4.53 2.51
CA LYS A 121 17.66 4.83 3.61
C LYS A 121 16.34 5.38 3.07
N LEU A 122 15.32 4.53 3.09
CA LEU A 122 13.93 4.90 2.85
C LEU A 122 13.15 4.62 4.12
N TYR A 123 13.14 5.58 5.04
CA TYR A 123 12.35 5.48 6.26
C TYR A 123 11.12 6.37 6.15
N ASP A 124 10.05 5.87 6.75
CA ASP A 124 8.83 6.61 6.97
C ASP A 124 8.28 6.22 8.34
N ASP A 125 7.72 7.18 9.06
CA ASP A 125 7.10 6.92 10.37
C ASP A 125 5.79 6.15 10.22
N TYR A 126 5.21 6.15 9.00
CA TYR A 126 3.99 5.43 8.74
C TYR A 126 4.24 3.94 8.47
N SER A 127 3.62 3.08 9.28
CA SER A 127 3.82 1.62 9.26
C SER A 127 3.62 0.97 7.89
N LEU A 128 2.59 1.36 7.12
CA LEU A 128 2.33 0.80 5.80
C LEU A 128 3.42 1.19 4.78
N LEU A 129 3.74 2.48 4.68
CA LEU A 129 4.74 2.97 3.73
C LEU A 129 6.14 2.50 4.14
N ARG A 130 6.47 2.49 5.43
CA ARG A 130 7.68 1.89 5.99
C ARG A 130 7.82 0.42 5.60
N ASN A 131 6.74 -0.36 5.69
CA ASN A 131 6.76 -1.76 5.32
C ASN A 131 6.93 -1.96 3.80
N ARG A 132 6.31 -1.12 2.97
CA ARG A 132 6.50 -1.15 1.50
C ARG A 132 7.93 -0.82 1.10
N LEU A 133 8.47 0.26 1.68
CA LEU A 133 9.84 0.70 1.45
C LEU A 133 10.85 -0.32 1.99
N GLY A 134 10.60 -0.86 3.17
CA GLY A 134 11.44 -1.89 3.78
C GLY A 134 11.48 -3.17 2.95
N TRP A 135 10.34 -3.62 2.41
CA TRP A 135 10.30 -4.79 1.53
C TRP A 135 11.13 -4.57 0.26
N LEU A 136 11.00 -3.40 -0.38
CA LEU A 136 11.78 -3.05 -1.57
C LEU A 136 13.28 -2.96 -1.29
N LEU A 137 13.67 -2.37 -0.15
CA LEU A 137 15.07 -2.29 0.28
C LEU A 137 15.68 -3.66 0.57
N GLU A 138 14.88 -4.59 1.10
CA GLU A 138 15.36 -5.95 1.36
C GLU A 138 15.46 -6.77 0.07
N VAL A 139 14.46 -6.69 -0.82
CA VAL A 139 14.47 -7.42 -2.11
C VAL A 139 15.58 -6.92 -3.02
N SER A 140 15.90 -5.62 -2.99
CA SER A 140 17.02 -5.04 -3.73
C SER A 140 18.41 -5.28 -3.10
N GLY A 141 18.49 -6.03 -1.99
CA GLY A 141 19.74 -6.33 -1.30
C GLY A 141 20.39 -5.15 -0.57
N LYS A 142 19.77 -3.97 -0.57
CA LYS A 142 20.31 -2.75 0.07
C LYS A 142 20.23 -2.80 1.61
N CYS A 143 19.17 -3.41 2.15
CA CYS A 143 18.96 -3.50 3.60
C CYS A 143 18.37 -4.86 4.00
N PRO A 144 19.17 -5.94 4.01
CA PRO A 144 18.70 -7.30 4.31
C PRO A 144 18.28 -7.49 5.78
N THR A 145 18.63 -6.57 6.67
CA THR A 145 18.30 -6.64 8.10
C THR A 145 17.04 -5.86 8.49
N PHE A 146 16.31 -5.29 7.53
CA PHE A 146 15.12 -4.50 7.83
C PHE A 146 14.03 -5.37 8.45
N LYS A 147 13.43 -4.89 9.56
CA LYS A 147 12.33 -5.58 10.24
C LYS A 147 10.99 -4.89 9.96
N PRO A 148 9.97 -5.63 9.49
CA PRO A 148 8.64 -5.06 9.27
C PRO A 148 8.04 -4.59 10.61
N VAL A 149 7.31 -3.48 10.58
CA VAL A 149 6.40 -3.15 11.68
C VAL A 149 5.23 -4.12 11.61
N LYS A 150 4.83 -4.68 12.76
CA LYS A 150 3.62 -5.50 12.84
C LYS A 150 2.43 -4.72 12.28
N SER A 151 1.89 -5.17 11.16
CA SER A 151 0.70 -4.64 10.50
C SER A 151 -0.23 -5.80 10.22
N LYS A 152 -1.52 -5.66 10.54
CA LYS A 152 -2.55 -6.64 10.13
C LYS A 152 -2.97 -6.44 8.67
N THR A 153 -2.67 -5.27 8.11
CA THR A 153 -2.98 -4.90 6.73
C THR A 153 -1.93 -5.49 5.81
N MET A 154 -2.37 -6.33 4.86
CA MET A 154 -1.48 -6.86 3.81
C MET A 154 -1.11 -5.76 2.82
N LEU A 155 0.13 -5.80 2.35
CA LEU A 155 0.64 -4.96 1.30
C LEU A 155 0.04 -5.44 -0.04
N LEU A 156 -0.99 -4.73 -0.48
CA LEU A 156 -1.72 -5.04 -1.72
C LEU A 156 -0.90 -4.61 -2.95
N VAL A 157 -0.34 -5.60 -3.65
CA VAL A 157 -0.01 -5.50 -5.07
C VAL A 157 -1.32 -5.52 -5.85
N LYS A 158 -1.46 -4.70 -6.89
CA LYS A 158 -2.60 -4.76 -7.81
C LYS A 158 -2.39 -5.88 -8.83
N ALA A 159 -2.76 -7.13 -8.53
CA ALA A 159 -3.08 -8.11 -9.57
C ALA A 159 -4.40 -7.79 -10.28
N PRO A 160 -4.50 -8.13 -11.58
CA PRO A 160 -5.75 -8.06 -12.32
C PRO A 160 -6.73 -9.12 -11.83
N GLY A 161 -7.93 -8.70 -11.44
CA GLY A 161 -9.03 -9.59 -11.05
C GLY A 161 -9.22 -9.74 -9.54
N SER A 162 -10.14 -8.94 -8.98
CA SER A 162 -10.88 -9.17 -7.72
C SER A 162 -10.10 -9.73 -6.53
N TYR A 163 -9.28 -8.89 -5.87
CA TYR A 163 -8.94 -9.09 -4.45
C TYR A 163 -10.14 -8.95 -3.50
N SER A 164 -11.31 -8.61 -4.03
CA SER A 164 -12.57 -8.62 -3.28
C SER A 164 -13.07 -10.03 -2.96
N ASN A 165 -12.58 -11.08 -3.64
CA ASN A 165 -12.98 -12.45 -3.36
C ASN A 165 -12.13 -13.06 -2.21
N PRO A 166 -12.72 -13.39 -1.05
CA PRO A 166 -11.99 -13.94 0.10
C PRO A 166 -11.24 -15.24 -0.22
N LYS A 167 -11.77 -16.07 -1.11
CA LYS A 167 -11.14 -17.34 -1.52
C LYS A 167 -9.85 -17.12 -2.31
N VAL A 168 -9.79 -16.05 -3.10
CA VAL A 168 -8.57 -15.64 -3.83
C VAL A 168 -7.50 -15.21 -2.85
N ILE A 169 -7.86 -14.34 -1.91
CA ILE A 169 -6.95 -13.86 -0.85
C ILE A 169 -6.37 -15.05 -0.06
N GLU A 170 -7.22 -15.98 0.37
CA GLU A 170 -6.80 -17.14 1.16
C GLU A 170 -5.86 -18.04 0.39
N TYR A 171 -6.16 -18.32 -0.88
CA TYR A 171 -5.27 -19.08 -1.75
C TYR A 171 -3.93 -18.37 -1.97
N LEU A 172 -3.94 -17.07 -2.28
CA LEU A 172 -2.73 -16.29 -2.48
C LEU A 172 -1.83 -16.29 -1.24
N LYS A 173 -2.40 -16.26 -0.02
CA LYS A 173 -1.65 -16.39 1.24
C LYS A 173 -0.93 -17.73 1.37
N GLN A 174 -1.52 -18.81 0.86
CA GLN A 174 -0.92 -20.15 0.94
C GLN A 174 0.31 -20.28 0.04
N ILE A 175 0.30 -19.61 -1.12
CA ILE A 175 1.36 -19.70 -2.13
C ILE A 175 2.43 -18.59 -2.03
N GLN A 176 2.33 -17.69 -1.05
CA GLN A 176 3.33 -16.65 -0.79
C GLN A 176 4.71 -17.23 -0.49
N THR A 177 5.76 -16.52 -0.93
CA THR A 177 7.13 -16.89 -0.56
C THR A 177 7.38 -16.61 0.93
N PRO A 178 8.44 -17.18 1.54
CA PRO A 178 8.82 -16.85 2.92
C PRO A 178 9.04 -15.34 3.15
N ILE A 179 9.56 -14.63 2.13
CA ILE A 179 9.76 -13.17 2.19
C ILE A 179 8.39 -12.48 2.19
N GLY A 180 7.50 -12.83 1.26
CA GLY A 180 6.13 -12.29 1.21
C GLY A 180 5.35 -12.50 2.49
N LYS A 181 5.49 -13.68 3.12
CA LYS A 181 4.88 -13.98 4.44
C LYS A 181 5.40 -13.05 5.54
N ARG A 182 6.71 -12.84 5.63
CA ARG A 182 7.32 -11.94 6.63
C ARG A 182 6.85 -10.50 6.46
N TRP A 183 6.72 -10.03 5.22
CA TRP A 183 6.36 -8.65 4.91
C TRP A 183 4.87 -8.40 4.73
N HIS A 184 4.05 -9.46 4.81
CA HIS A 184 2.64 -9.44 4.47
C HIS A 184 2.37 -8.90 3.04
N VAL A 185 3.26 -9.19 2.07
CA VAL A 185 3.15 -8.80 0.65
C VAL A 185 2.78 -10.01 -0.21
N TYR A 186 1.89 -9.83 -1.19
CA TYR A 186 1.67 -10.85 -2.21
C TYR A 186 2.77 -10.81 -3.27
N ASP A 187 3.66 -11.79 -3.22
CA ASP A 187 4.82 -11.93 -4.12
C ASP A 187 4.83 -13.25 -4.89
N ALA A 188 3.74 -14.02 -4.81
CA ALA A 188 3.64 -15.30 -5.48
C ALA A 188 3.54 -15.13 -7.00
N ASP A 189 4.31 -15.95 -7.73
CA ASP A 189 4.26 -16.03 -9.18
C ASP A 189 2.94 -16.67 -9.64
N ILE A 190 2.04 -15.85 -10.18
CA ILE A 190 0.73 -16.29 -10.65
C ILE A 190 0.86 -17.33 -11.78
N SER A 191 1.96 -17.34 -12.54
CA SER A 191 2.18 -18.32 -13.62
C SER A 191 2.36 -19.76 -13.12
N LYS A 192 2.76 -19.94 -11.85
CA LYS A 192 2.87 -21.24 -11.18
C LYS A 192 1.55 -21.71 -10.53
N THR A 193 0.51 -20.88 -10.61
CA THR A 193 -0.82 -21.18 -10.09
C THR A 193 -1.49 -22.25 -10.95
N LYS A 194 -2.02 -23.31 -10.34
CA LYS A 194 -2.75 -24.36 -11.07
C LYS A 194 -3.86 -23.72 -11.92
N ARG A 195 -3.82 -23.95 -13.25
CA ARG A 195 -4.82 -23.44 -14.22
C ARG A 195 -6.28 -23.73 -13.80
N SER A 196 -6.51 -24.83 -13.07
CA SER A 196 -7.83 -25.20 -12.54
C SER A 196 -8.41 -24.21 -11.52
N PHE A 197 -7.57 -23.49 -10.77
CA PHE A 197 -8.02 -22.46 -9.84
C PHE A 197 -8.35 -21.15 -10.57
N ILE A 198 -7.51 -20.74 -11.53
CA ILE A 198 -7.76 -19.57 -12.39
C ILE A 198 -9.06 -19.73 -13.19
N GLY A 199 -9.35 -20.94 -13.67
CA GLY A 199 -10.61 -21.26 -14.36
C GLY A 199 -11.84 -21.05 -13.48
N ARG A 200 -11.79 -21.46 -12.20
CA ARG A 200 -12.88 -21.25 -11.23
C ARG A 200 -13.06 -19.79 -10.83
N LEU A 201 -12.01 -18.98 -10.89
CA LEU A 201 -12.09 -17.54 -10.61
C LEU A 201 -12.75 -16.74 -11.74
N ARG A 202 -12.79 -17.28 -12.95
CA ARG A 202 -13.47 -16.67 -14.11
C ARG A 202 -14.94 -17.04 -14.22
N THR A 203 -15.36 -18.15 -13.62
CA THR A 203 -16.75 -18.63 -13.67
C THR A 203 -17.64 -18.04 -12.57
N ASP A 204 -17.04 -17.45 -11.53
CA ASP A 204 -17.74 -16.87 -10.37
C ASP A 204 -17.84 -15.32 -10.44
N SER A 205 -17.58 -14.71 -11.61
CA SER A 205 -17.70 -13.27 -11.89
C SER A 205 -18.75 -13.02 -12.97
#